data_AF-A0A349FG38-F1
#
_entry.id   AF-A0A349FG38-F1
#
_cell.length_a   1.000
_cell.length_b   1.000
_cell.length_c   1.000
_cell.angle_alpha   90.00
_cell.angle_beta   90.00
_cell.angle_gamma   90.00
#
_symmetry.space_group_name_H-M   'P 1'
#
loop_
_entity.id
_entity.type
_entity.pdbx_description
1 polymer ?
#
loop_
_entity_poly.entity_id
_entity_poly.type
_entity_poly.pdbx_seq_one_letter_code
_entity_poly.pdbx_strand_id
1 'polypeptide(L)'
;QDTGSLVAALLILQRYHINMTKLESRPIMGNPWEEMFYVDVDAHLDSENMQNALAELTKITKHLKVLGSYPSENIKPTQVKLM
;
A
#
# COMPACT_ATOMS: atom_id res chain seq x y z
N GLN A 1 -1.37 -17.07 9.86
CA GLN A 1 -0.93 -16.51 8.57
C GLN A 1 -1.27 -17.54 7.52
N ASP A 2 -2.04 -17.18 6.51
CA ASP A 2 -2.39 -18.11 5.44
C ASP A 2 -1.31 -18.06 4.36
N THR A 3 -0.95 -19.21 3.80
CA THR A 3 0.05 -19.29 2.73
C THR A 3 -0.37 -18.41 1.56
N GLY A 4 0.54 -17.54 1.10
CA GLY A 4 0.29 -16.64 -0.03
C GLY A 4 -0.43 -15.34 0.33
N SER A 5 -0.67 -15.04 1.62
CA SER A 5 -1.34 -13.80 2.03
C SER A 5 -0.64 -12.53 1.54
N LEU A 6 0.69 -12.50 1.56
CA LEU A 6 1.47 -11.38 1.00
C LEU A 6 1.26 -11.27 -0.51
N VAL A 7 1.36 -12.39 -1.24
CA VAL A 7 1.19 -12.41 -2.70
C VAL A 7 -0.18 -11.87 -3.10
N ALA A 8 -1.24 -12.24 -2.36
CA ALA A 8 -2.58 -11.70 -2.60
C ALA A 8 -2.62 -10.17 -2.50
N ALA A 9 -1.97 -9.58 -1.49
CA ALA A 9 -1.85 -8.12 -1.36
C ALA A 9 -1.05 -7.48 -2.50
N LEU A 10 0.08 -8.08 -2.89
CA LEU A 10 0.90 -7.56 -3.99
C LEU A 10 0.17 -7.62 -5.34
N LEU A 11 -0.64 -8.66 -5.57
CA LEU A 11 -1.46 -8.77 -6.77
C LEU A 11 -2.53 -7.67 -6.86
N ILE A 12 -3.09 -7.21 -5.74
CA ILE A 12 -4.01 -6.07 -5.74
C ILE A 12 -3.29 -4.82 -6.25
N LEU A 13 -2.11 -4.51 -5.70
CA LEU A 13 -1.30 -3.36 -6.14
C LEU A 13 -0.95 -3.46 -7.63
N GLN A 14 -0.55 -4.64 -8.10
CA GLN A 14 -0.25 -4.89 -9.50
C GLN A 14 -1.45 -4.60 -10.43
N ARG A 15 -2.66 -5.09 -10.08
CA ARG A 15 -3.87 -4.89 -10.90
C ARG A 15 -4.26 -3.43 -11.05
N TYR A 16 -3.96 -2.61 -10.05
CA TYR A 16 -4.19 -1.16 -10.08
C TYR A 16 -3.01 -0.37 -10.64
N HIS A 17 -2.00 -1.06 -11.18
CA HIS A 17 -0.78 -0.48 -11.75
C HIS A 17 -0.01 0.42 -10.76
N ILE A 18 -0.01 0.06 -9.47
CA ILE A 18 0.69 0.79 -8.43
C ILE A 18 2.11 0.24 -8.30
N ASN A 19 3.10 1.07 -8.62
CA ASN A 19 4.50 0.71 -8.45
C ASN A 19 4.89 0.75 -6.96
N MET A 20 5.66 -0.25 -6.52
CA MET A 20 6.23 -0.28 -5.17
C MET A 20 7.71 0.11 -5.24
N THR A 21 8.13 0.98 -4.34
CA THR A 21 9.54 1.39 -4.22
C THR A 21 10.21 0.76 -3.00
N LYS A 22 9.40 0.26 -2.05
CA LYS A 22 9.88 -0.40 -0.84
C LYS A 22 8.91 -1.46 -0.35
N LEU A 23 9.45 -2.57 0.16
CA LEU A 23 8.70 -3.61 0.86
C LEU A 23 9.59 -4.21 1.97
N GLU A 24 9.22 -4.00 3.23
CA GLU A 24 9.94 -4.52 4.39
C GLU A 24 9.00 -5.30 5.32
N SER A 25 9.41 -6.49 5.75
CA SER A 25 8.73 -7.23 6.82
C SER A 25 9.27 -6.82 8.19
N ARG A 26 8.36 -6.75 9.18
CA ARG A 26 8.69 -6.49 10.58
C ARG A 26 7.89 -7.45 11.48
N PRO A 27 8.53 -8.06 12.50
CA PRO A 27 7.80 -8.85 13.48
C PRO A 27 6.91 -7.95 14.35
N ILE A 28 5.73 -8.44 14.71
CA ILE A 28 4.86 -7.74 15.66
C ILE A 28 5.26 -8.12 17.09
N MET A 29 5.73 -7.15 17.88
CA MET A 29 6.05 -7.37 19.30
C MET A 29 4.80 -7.85 20.06
N GLY A 30 4.90 -9.01 20.70
CA GLY A 30 3.79 -9.65 21.41
C GLY A 30 3.08 -10.77 20.62
N ASN A 31 3.18 -10.78 19.28
CA ASN A 31 2.62 -11.82 18.41
C ASN A 31 3.71 -12.39 17.46
N PRO A 32 4.52 -13.37 17.91
CA PRO A 32 5.66 -13.88 17.12
C PRO A 32 5.29 -14.52 15.77
N TRP A 33 4.01 -14.89 15.61
CA TRP A 33 3.49 -15.59 14.43
C TRP A 33 2.77 -14.65 13.44
N GLU A 34 2.82 -13.35 13.70
CA GLU A 34 2.25 -12.32 12.84
C GLU A 34 3.33 -11.38 12.33
N GLU A 35 3.29 -11.15 11.02
CA GLU A 35 4.19 -10.23 10.33
C GLU A 35 3.42 -8.97 9.92
N MET A 36 4.07 -7.82 10.05
CA MET A 36 3.64 -6.56 9.49
C MET A 36 4.53 -6.21 8.30
N PHE A 37 3.94 -5.61 7.27
CA PHE A 37 4.68 -5.11 6.12
C PHE A 37 4.60 -3.59 6.05
N TYR A 38 5.75 -2.96 5.86
CA TYR A 38 5.85 -1.56 5.44
C TYR A 38 6.04 -1.53 3.93
N VAL A 39 5.21 -0.73 3.26
CA VAL A 39 5.21 -0.60 1.80
C VAL A 39 5.24 0.86 1.44
N ASP A 40 6.20 1.25 0.60
CA ASP A 40 6.18 2.56 -0.07
C ASP A 40 5.77 2.35 -1.53
N VAL A 41 4.88 3.22 -2.01
CA VAL A 41 4.32 3.14 -3.36
C VAL A 41 4.41 4.47 -4.07
N ASP A 42 4.56 4.41 -5.39
CA ASP A 42 4.48 5.58 -6.27
C ASP A 42 3.03 5.78 -6.71
N ALA A 43 2.22 6.34 -5.82
CA ALA A 43 0.84 6.71 -6.13
C ALA A 43 0.38 7.88 -5.25
N HIS A 44 -0.44 8.75 -5.84
CA HIS A 44 -1.13 9.78 -5.05
C HIS A 44 -2.29 9.15 -4.28
N LEU A 45 -2.45 9.51 -3.01
CA LEU A 45 -3.50 8.95 -2.15
C LEU A 45 -4.90 9.19 -2.75
N ASP A 46 -5.15 10.38 -3.28
CA ASP A 46 -6.44 10.76 -3.89
C ASP A 46 -6.66 10.22 -5.32
N SER A 47 -5.72 9.45 -5.87
CA SER A 47 -5.92 8.83 -7.19
C SER A 47 -6.94 7.70 -7.10
N GLU A 48 -7.78 7.57 -8.13
CA GLU A 48 -8.82 6.54 -8.20
C GLU A 48 -8.24 5.12 -8.03
N ASN A 49 -7.11 4.82 -8.69
CA ASN A 49 -6.42 3.54 -8.57
C ASN A 49 -5.98 3.25 -7.13
N MET A 50 -5.41 4.24 -6.44
CA MET A 50 -4.96 4.06 -5.05
C MET A 50 -6.14 3.88 -4.10
N GLN A 51 -7.21 4.64 -4.26
CA GLN A 51 -8.43 4.51 -3.46
C GLN A 51 -9.06 3.12 -3.62
N ASN A 52 -9.18 2.63 -4.86
CA ASN A 52 -9.70 1.29 -5.14
C ASN A 52 -8.79 0.19 -4.59
N ALA A 53 -7.47 0.33 -4.73
CA ALA A 53 -6.51 -0.62 -4.16
C ALA A 53 -6.59 -0.67 -2.63
N LEU A 54 -6.67 0.48 -1.95
CA LEU A 54 -6.83 0.56 -0.49
C LEU A 54 -8.13 -0.09 -0.02
N ALA A 55 -9.24 0.13 -0.73
CA ALA A 55 -10.52 -0.49 -0.41
C ALA A 55 -10.46 -2.03 -0.51
N GLU A 56 -9.72 -2.57 -1.48
CA GLU A 56 -9.53 -4.02 -1.59
C GLU A 56 -8.52 -4.58 -0.58
N LEU A 57 -7.39 -3.92 -0.37
CA LEU A 57 -6.40 -4.30 0.63
C LEU A 57 -7.01 -4.35 2.04
N THR A 58 -7.87 -3.39 2.36
CA THR A 58 -8.58 -3.34 3.65
C THR A 58 -9.46 -4.57 3.89
N LYS A 59 -9.99 -5.20 2.84
CA LYS A 59 -10.83 -6.41 2.96
C LYS A 59 -10.03 -7.67 3.27
N ILE A 60 -8.77 -7.72 2.85
CA ILE A 60 -7.92 -8.92 2.96
C ILE A 60 -6.84 -8.80 4.06
N THR A 61 -6.66 -7.61 4.63
CA THR A 61 -5.69 -7.37 5.71
C THR A 61 -6.42 -7.21 7.03
N LYS A 62 -5.81 -7.69 8.13
CA LYS A 62 -6.36 -7.49 9.48
C LYS A 62 -6.29 -6.02 9.90
N HIS A 63 -5.18 -5.37 9.56
CA HIS A 63 -4.90 -3.98 9.87
C HIS A 63 -4.19 -3.34 8.68
N LEU A 64 -4.66 -2.16 8.27
CA LEU A 64 -4.03 -1.32 7.27
C LEU A 64 -3.98 0.10 7.81
N LYS A 65 -2.82 0.74 7.70
CA LYS A 65 -2.63 2.14 8.10
C LYS A 65 -1.83 2.87 7.04
N VAL A 66 -2.40 3.96 6.53
CA VAL A 66 -1.66 4.92 5.70
C VAL A 66 -0.87 5.84 6.64
N LEU A 67 0.45 5.87 6.48
CA LEU A 67 1.34 6.69 7.33
C LEU A 67 1.51 8.12 6.80
N GLY A 68 1.27 8.32 5.51
CA GLY A 68 1.30 9.63 4.87
C GLY A 68 1.32 9.51 3.35
N SER A 69 1.12 10.64 2.68
CA SER A 69 1.35 10.81 1.24
C SER A 69 2.11 12.11 1.08
N TYR A 70 3.29 12.03 0.45
CA TYR A 70 4.21 13.16 0.34
C TYR A 70 4.71 13.29 -1.10
N PRO A 71 5.03 14.51 -1.56
CA PRO A 71 5.63 14.72 -2.87
C PRO A 71 6.97 13.99 -2.96
N SER A 72 7.18 13.24 -4.04
CA SER A 72 8.50 12.69 -4.38
C SER A 72 9.21 13.67 -5.31
N GLU A 73 10.48 13.98 -5.03
CA GLU A 73 11.30 14.85 -5.90
C GLU A 73 11.46 14.28 -7.33
N ASN A 74 11.26 12.95 -7.49
CA ASN A 74 11.39 12.24 -8.76
C ASN A 74 10.07 12.02 -9.51
N ILE A 75 8.94 12.54 -9.01
CA ILE A 75 7.61 12.34 -9.62
C ILE A 75 7.06 13.67 -10.12
N LYS A 76 6.63 13.70 -11.39
CA LYS A 76 6.00 14.88 -12.00
C LYS A 76 4.79 15.32 -11.14
N PRO A 77 4.66 16.62 -10.80
CA PRO A 77 3.56 17.11 -9.98
C PRO A 77 2.20 16.64 -10.51
N THR A 78 1.37 16.08 -9.62
CA THR A 78 -0.03 15.77 -9.93
C THR A 78 -0.80 17.07 -10.11
N GLN A 79 -1.62 17.16 -11.16
CA GLN A 79 -2.50 18.31 -11.36
C GLN A 79 -3.58 18.32 -10.30
N VAL A 80 -3.47 19.26 -9.36
CA VAL A 80 -4.53 19.52 -8.38
C VAL A 80 -5.70 20.15 -9.12
N LYS A 81 -6.87 19.54 -9.01
CA LYS A 81 -8.12 20.13 -9.53
C LYS A 81 -8.49 21.28 -8.60
N LEU A 82 -8.15 22.51 -8.99
CA LEU A 82 -8.67 23.70 -8.32
C LEU A 82 -10.20 23.72 -8.56
N MET A 83 -10.96 23.63 -7.48
CA MET A 83 -12.40 23.92 -7.49
C MET A 83 -12.63 25.41 -7.72
#